data_AF-A0AAU2MNE0-F1
#
_entry.id   AF-A0AAU2MNE0-F1
#
_cell.length_a   1.000
_cell.length_b   1.000
_cell.length_c   1.000
_cell.angle_alpha   90.00
_cell.angle_beta   90.00
_cell.angle_gamma   90.00
#
_symmetry.space_group_name_H-M   'P 1'
#
loop_
_entity.id
_entity.type
_entity.pdbx_description
1 polymer ?
#
loop_
_entity_poly.entity_id
_entity_poly.type
_entity_poly.pdbx_seq_one_letter_code
_entity_poly.pdbx_strand_id
1 'polypeptide(L)'
;MWGYSLFGDVPGDHVPKKMDDCTGTEILDELLGHLGFDDIADEVRATTKVTTVQMPYIDAQFQRRTVADRPLVVPDGAENFAFLGQFVEIPEDVVFTVEYSVRAAMLAVHHHFGVDKKIPAMYHGLSDPKIAWSALRTALA
;
A
#
# COMPACT_ATOMS: atom_id res chain seq x y z
N MET A 1 -11.38 13.60 6.22
CA MET A 1 -9.99 13.55 5.70
C MET A 1 -9.38 12.20 6.06
N TRP A 2 -8.30 11.80 5.39
CA TRP A 2 -7.50 10.62 5.76
C TRP A 2 -6.04 11.06 5.93
N GLY A 3 -5.37 10.51 6.93
CA GLY A 3 -3.96 10.80 7.23
C GLY A 3 -3.29 9.56 7.80
N TYR A 4 -1.96 9.53 7.69
CA TYR A 4 -1.10 8.49 8.24
C TYR A 4 0.26 9.09 8.57
N SER A 5 1.02 8.40 9.42
CA SER A 5 2.45 8.65 9.64
C SER A 5 3.25 7.42 9.25
N LEU A 6 4.47 7.63 8.77
CA LEU A 6 5.46 6.57 8.56
C LEU A 6 6.28 6.26 9.82
N PHE A 7 6.29 7.17 10.79
CA PHE A 7 7.08 7.07 12.03
C PHE A 7 6.13 7.21 13.22
N GLY A 8 5.41 6.13 13.54
CA GLY A 8 4.45 6.12 14.65
C GLY A 8 5.11 6.18 16.04
N ASP A 9 6.39 5.78 16.12
CA ASP A 9 7.17 5.61 17.34
C ASP A 9 8.04 6.83 17.71
N VAL A 10 8.00 7.88 16.89
CA VAL A 10 8.71 9.14 17.11
C VAL A 10 7.74 10.17 17.71
N PRO A 11 8.14 10.94 18.74
CA PRO A 11 7.33 12.04 19.26
C PRO A 11 7.00 13.09 18.19
N GLY A 12 5.77 13.60 18.19
CA GLY A 12 5.35 14.70 17.33
C GLY A 12 6.01 16.04 17.67
N ASP A 13 5.87 16.98 16.74
CA ASP A 13 6.43 18.34 16.83
C ASP A 13 5.56 19.27 17.69
N HIS A 14 4.24 19.11 17.65
CA HIS A 14 3.27 19.94 18.38
C HIS A 14 2.62 19.20 19.56
N VAL A 15 2.52 17.88 19.47
CA VAL A 15 2.10 16.95 20.52
C VAL A 15 3.30 16.06 20.85
N PRO A 16 3.94 16.23 22.02
CA PRO A 16 5.19 15.53 22.37
C PRO A 16 4.93 14.10 22.85
N LYS A 17 4.22 13.32 22.03
CA LYS A 17 3.88 11.91 22.21
C LYS A 17 4.09 11.17 20.90
N LYS A 18 4.37 9.88 21.00
CA LYS A 18 4.38 8.98 19.85
C LYS A 18 2.96 8.89 19.29
N MET A 19 2.80 8.90 17.97
CA MET A 19 1.47 8.78 17.36
C MET A 19 0.75 7.49 17.80
N ASP A 20 1.51 6.42 18.08
CA ASP A 20 0.98 5.16 18.59
C ASP A 20 0.28 5.27 19.95
N ASP A 21 0.67 6.27 20.75
CA ASP A 21 0.11 6.56 22.08
C ASP A 21 -0.94 7.69 22.03
N CYS A 22 -1.19 8.29 20.87
CA CYS A 22 -2.09 9.44 20.71
C CYS A 22 -3.56 9.01 20.56
N THR A 23 -4.44 9.80 21.19
CA THR A 23 -5.88 9.82 20.88
C THR A 23 -6.14 10.49 19.53
N GLY A 24 -7.37 10.32 19.00
CA GLY A 24 -7.78 11.00 17.77
C GLY A 24 -7.73 12.53 17.88
N THR A 25 -8.05 13.09 19.04
CA THR A 25 -7.95 14.54 19.29
C THR A 25 -6.50 15.01 19.28
N GLU A 26 -5.57 14.25 19.86
CA GLU A 26 -4.15 14.60 19.84
C GLU A 26 -3.55 14.52 18.43
N ILE A 27 -3.99 13.56 17.62
CA ILE A 27 -3.60 13.52 16.20
C ILE A 27 -4.14 14.73 15.43
N LEU A 28 -5.35 15.19 15.77
CA LEU A 28 -5.93 16.41 15.19
C LEU A 28 -5.13 17.65 15.60
N ASP A 29 -4.71 17.74 16.85
CA ASP A 29 -3.90 18.84 17.38
C ASP A 29 -2.52 18.91 16.71
N GLU A 30 -1.87 17.76 16.50
CA GLU A 30 -0.61 17.67 15.75
C GLU A 30 -0.77 18.21 14.32
N LEU A 31 -1.85 17.81 13.64
CA LEU A 31 -2.17 18.30 12.30
C LEU A 31 -2.44 19.81 12.28
N LEU A 32 -3.22 20.33 13.24
CA LEU A 32 -3.53 21.75 13.35
C LEU A 32 -2.28 22.59 13.59
N GLY A 33 -1.35 22.09 14.41
CA GLY A 33 -0.06 22.72 14.66
C GLY A 33 0.76 22.87 13.37
N HIS A 34 0.85 21.80 12.56
CA HIS A 34 1.55 21.85 11.27
C HIS A 34 0.88 22.78 10.25
N LEU A 35 -0.44 22.93 10.30
CA LEU A 35 -1.19 23.82 9.42
C LEU A 35 -1.19 25.28 9.90
N GLY A 36 -0.81 25.54 11.15
CA GLY A 36 -0.83 26.87 11.77
C GLY A 36 -2.25 27.40 12.00
N PHE A 37 -3.22 26.51 12.27
CA PHE A 37 -4.65 26.84 12.40
C PHE A 37 -5.10 27.03 13.86
N ASP A 38 -4.29 27.76 14.63
CA ASP A 38 -4.54 28.01 16.06
C ASP A 38 -5.80 28.87 16.30
N ASP A 39 -6.16 29.72 15.33
CA ASP A 39 -7.29 30.65 15.41
C ASP A 39 -8.67 29.96 15.34
N ILE A 40 -8.72 28.74 14.78
CA ILE A 40 -9.94 27.95 14.63
C ILE A 40 -9.90 26.60 15.36
N ALA A 41 -8.85 26.34 16.15
CA ALA A 41 -8.60 25.02 16.75
C ALA A 41 -9.80 24.51 17.59
N ASP A 42 -10.42 25.38 18.39
CA ASP A 42 -11.56 24.99 19.23
C ASP A 42 -12.80 24.60 18.42
N GLU A 43 -13.09 25.31 17.34
CA GLU A 43 -14.20 24.98 16.44
C GLU A 43 -13.93 23.64 15.72
N VAL A 44 -12.69 23.44 15.25
CA VAL A 44 -12.30 22.21 14.57
C VAL A 44 -12.38 21.01 15.51
N ARG A 45 -11.92 21.14 16.77
CA ARG A 45 -12.05 20.09 17.80
C ARG A 45 -13.50 19.74 18.10
N ALA A 46 -14.39 20.74 18.18
CA ALA A 46 -15.79 20.52 18.51
C ALA A 46 -16.58 19.85 17.37
N THR A 47 -16.16 20.07 16.12
CA THR A 47 -16.89 19.61 14.93
C THR A 47 -16.27 18.38 14.27
N THR A 48 -15.05 17.99 14.66
CA THR A 48 -14.31 16.89 14.03
C THR A 48 -14.20 15.69 14.95
N LYS A 49 -14.65 14.53 14.47
CA LYS A 49 -14.38 13.24 15.09
C LYS A 49 -13.24 12.55 14.36
N VAL A 50 -12.18 12.22 15.08
CA VAL A 50 -11.06 11.42 14.57
C VAL A 50 -11.15 10.00 15.10
N THR A 51 -11.20 9.04 14.18
CA THR A 51 -11.09 7.61 14.49
C THR A 51 -9.69 7.14 14.13
N THR A 52 -8.97 6.59 15.10
CA THR A 52 -7.63 6.05 14.89
C THR A 52 -7.72 4.56 14.53
N VAL A 53 -6.78 4.10 13.70
CA VAL A 53 -6.64 2.69 13.36
C VAL A 53 -5.14 2.38 13.35
N GLN A 54 -4.74 1.45 14.21
CA GLN A 54 -3.39 0.89 14.22
C GLN A 54 -3.36 -0.40 13.43
N MET A 55 -2.43 -0.52 12.48
CA MET A 55 -2.36 -1.64 11.55
C MET A 55 -0.94 -2.21 11.56
N PRO A 56 -0.62 -3.18 12.44
CA PRO A 56 0.74 -3.68 12.62
C PRO A 56 1.36 -4.35 11.39
N TYR A 57 0.56 -4.67 10.37
CA TYR A 57 0.99 -5.36 9.16
C TYR A 57 0.64 -4.60 7.87
N ILE A 58 0.33 -3.30 7.95
CA ILE A 58 -0.10 -2.51 6.78
C ILE A 58 0.95 -2.48 5.66
N ASP A 59 2.23 -2.52 6.03
CA ASP A 59 3.39 -2.50 5.14
C ASP A 59 4.08 -3.87 5.05
N ALA A 60 3.51 -4.93 5.64
CA ALA A 60 4.16 -6.24 5.76
C ALA A 60 4.56 -6.84 4.41
N GLN A 61 3.83 -6.54 3.34
CA GLN A 61 4.14 -6.96 1.97
C GLN A 61 5.40 -6.31 1.36
N PHE A 62 5.92 -5.24 1.98
CA PHE A 62 7.17 -4.59 1.60
C PHE A 62 8.38 -5.05 2.44
N GLN A 63 8.17 -5.96 3.39
CA GLN A 63 9.29 -6.54 4.13
C GLN A 63 10.29 -7.19 3.17
N ARG A 64 11.57 -7.13 3.55
CA ARG A 64 12.65 -7.78 2.79
C ARG A 64 12.32 -9.26 2.64
N ARG A 65 12.43 -9.76 1.41
CA ARG A 65 12.09 -11.13 1.07
C ARG A 65 13.08 -11.72 0.08
N THR A 66 13.13 -13.03 0.02
CA THR A 66 13.67 -13.80 -1.09
C THR A 66 12.54 -14.22 -2.05
N VAL A 67 12.89 -14.75 -3.21
CA VAL A 67 11.90 -15.28 -4.17
C VAL A 67 11.12 -16.45 -3.59
N ALA A 68 11.73 -17.22 -2.67
CA ALA A 68 11.11 -18.41 -2.07
C ALA A 68 10.12 -18.10 -0.94
N ASP A 69 10.10 -16.86 -0.43
CA ASP A 69 9.30 -16.51 0.76
C ASP A 69 7.79 -16.42 0.47
N ARG A 70 7.40 -16.33 -0.82
CA ARG A 70 6.00 -16.30 -1.26
C ARG A 70 5.70 -17.51 -2.14
N PRO A 71 4.58 -18.21 -1.94
CA PRO A 71 4.18 -19.30 -2.81
C PRO A 71 3.77 -18.77 -4.18
N LEU A 72 3.91 -19.59 -5.22
CA LEU A 72 3.24 -19.35 -6.50
C LEU A 72 1.72 -19.29 -6.29
N VAL A 73 1.02 -18.56 -7.16
CA VAL A 73 -0.46 -18.52 -7.18
C VAL A 73 -1.03 -19.94 -7.24
N VAL A 74 -0.50 -20.78 -8.13
CA VAL A 74 -0.75 -22.23 -8.16
C VAL A 74 0.59 -22.93 -7.96
N PRO A 75 0.85 -23.52 -6.78
CA PRO A 75 2.07 -24.29 -6.53
C PRO A 75 2.19 -25.50 -7.47
N ASP A 76 3.42 -25.93 -7.74
CA ASP A 76 3.68 -27.12 -8.53
C ASP A 76 2.99 -28.36 -7.90
N GLY A 77 2.18 -29.06 -8.71
CA GLY A 77 1.41 -30.22 -8.27
C GLY A 77 0.09 -29.90 -7.55
N ALA A 78 -0.28 -28.62 -7.39
CA ALA A 78 -1.58 -28.26 -6.84
C ALA A 78 -2.70 -28.58 -7.84
N GLU A 79 -3.55 -29.57 -7.52
CA GLU A 79 -4.63 -30.02 -8.40
C GLU A 79 -5.93 -29.22 -8.25
N ASN A 80 -6.20 -28.67 -7.06
CA ASN A 80 -7.51 -28.13 -6.72
C ASN A 80 -7.48 -26.93 -5.75
N PHE A 81 -6.31 -26.32 -5.53
CA PHE A 81 -6.17 -25.15 -4.66
C PHE A 81 -5.21 -24.11 -5.25
N ALA A 82 -5.34 -22.88 -4.78
CA ALA A 82 -4.49 -21.75 -5.16
C ALA A 82 -4.36 -20.77 -3.98
N PHE A 83 -3.26 -20.02 -3.95
CA PHE A 83 -3.07 -18.89 -3.05
C PHE A 83 -3.37 -17.59 -3.79
N LEU A 84 -4.02 -16.63 -3.12
CA LEU A 84 -4.41 -15.34 -3.69
C LEU A 84 -3.98 -14.17 -2.79
N GLY A 85 -3.94 -12.97 -3.36
CA GLY A 85 -3.72 -11.72 -2.62
C GLY A 85 -2.28 -11.21 -2.70
N GLN A 86 -1.87 -10.46 -1.67
CA GLN A 86 -0.62 -9.67 -1.70
C GLN A 86 0.65 -10.47 -1.37
N PHE A 87 0.49 -11.67 -0.83
CA PHE A 87 1.60 -12.50 -0.33
C PHE A 87 1.89 -13.73 -1.20
N VAL A 88 1.51 -13.68 -2.47
CA VAL A 88 1.83 -14.71 -3.48
C VAL A 88 2.83 -14.17 -4.49
N GLU A 89 3.55 -15.04 -5.17
CA GLU A 89 4.52 -14.67 -6.19
C GLU A 89 3.85 -14.53 -7.56
N ILE A 90 3.94 -13.33 -8.13
CA ILE A 90 3.59 -13.02 -9.52
C ILE A 90 4.79 -12.25 -10.09
N PRO A 91 5.48 -12.78 -11.10
CA PRO A 91 6.61 -12.09 -11.71
C PRO A 91 6.20 -10.73 -12.27
N GLU A 92 7.09 -9.73 -12.13
CA GLU A 92 7.00 -8.39 -12.75
C GLU A 92 5.81 -7.50 -12.30
N ASP A 93 4.89 -8.00 -11.48
CA ASP A 93 3.80 -7.21 -10.89
C ASP A 93 4.19 -6.67 -9.49
N VAL A 94 3.46 -5.65 -9.01
CA VAL A 94 3.74 -4.93 -7.77
C VAL A 94 2.61 -5.10 -6.74
N VAL A 95 2.99 -5.52 -5.53
CA VAL A 95 2.09 -5.55 -4.35
C VAL A 95 1.71 -4.13 -3.92
N PHE A 96 0.81 -4.01 -2.94
CA PHE A 96 0.15 -2.76 -2.54
C PHE A 96 -0.78 -2.21 -3.63
N THR A 97 -1.27 -3.09 -4.50
CA THR A 97 -2.26 -2.72 -5.52
C THR A 97 -3.43 -3.69 -5.49
N VAL A 98 -4.62 -3.17 -5.81
CA VAL A 98 -5.80 -4.02 -6.04
C VAL A 98 -5.54 -4.93 -7.26
N GLU A 99 -4.84 -4.41 -8.28
CA GLU A 99 -4.46 -5.13 -9.50
C GLU A 99 -3.74 -6.45 -9.18
N TYR A 100 -2.77 -6.45 -8.27
CA TYR A 100 -2.03 -7.67 -7.91
C TYR A 100 -2.95 -8.78 -7.39
N SER A 101 -3.91 -8.43 -6.51
CA SER A 101 -4.91 -9.38 -5.99
C SER A 101 -5.84 -9.89 -7.09
N VAL A 102 -6.27 -9.01 -8.00
CA VAL A 102 -7.12 -9.39 -9.14
C VAL A 102 -6.37 -10.31 -10.09
N ARG A 103 -5.11 -10.01 -10.39
CA ARG A 103 -4.26 -10.83 -11.24
C ARG A 103 -4.02 -12.21 -10.64
N ALA A 104 -3.76 -12.30 -9.33
CA ALA A 104 -3.67 -13.59 -8.64
C ALA A 104 -4.95 -14.42 -8.85
N ALA A 105 -6.13 -13.80 -8.69
CA ALA A 105 -7.40 -14.46 -8.89
C ALA A 105 -7.60 -14.92 -10.35
N MET A 106 -7.23 -14.08 -11.32
CA MET A 106 -7.28 -14.43 -12.74
C MET A 106 -6.37 -15.61 -13.07
N LEU A 107 -5.12 -15.61 -12.59
CA LEU A 107 -4.17 -16.70 -12.80
C LEU A 107 -4.70 -18.03 -12.23
N ALA A 108 -5.23 -18.02 -11.01
CA ALA A 108 -5.80 -19.21 -10.38
C ALA A 108 -7.01 -19.76 -11.14
N VAL A 109 -7.95 -18.88 -11.52
CA VAL A 109 -9.18 -19.29 -12.23
C VAL A 109 -8.86 -19.80 -13.63
N HIS A 110 -7.97 -19.13 -14.36
CA HIS A 110 -7.57 -19.56 -15.70
C HIS A 110 -6.87 -20.92 -15.66
N HIS A 111 -6.00 -21.15 -14.67
CA HIS A 111 -5.32 -22.43 -14.49
C HIS A 111 -6.30 -23.58 -14.18
N HIS A 112 -7.13 -23.43 -13.14
CA HIS A 112 -7.98 -24.52 -12.64
C HIS A 112 -9.20 -24.82 -13.52
N PHE A 113 -9.73 -23.83 -14.22
CA PHE A 113 -10.96 -23.98 -15.01
C PHE A 113 -10.74 -23.92 -16.52
N GLY A 114 -9.47 -23.86 -16.98
CA GLY A 114 -9.14 -23.88 -18.40
C GLY A 114 -9.82 -22.75 -19.20
N VAL A 115 -9.89 -21.55 -18.63
CA VAL A 115 -10.60 -20.42 -19.25
C VAL A 115 -9.90 -20.02 -20.55
N ASP A 116 -10.62 -20.13 -21.67
CA ASP A 116 -10.15 -19.71 -23.01
C ASP A 116 -10.29 -18.19 -23.20
N LYS A 117 -9.65 -17.43 -22.31
CA LYS A 117 -9.48 -15.97 -22.40
C LYS A 117 -8.06 -15.62 -22.02
N LYS A 118 -7.49 -14.63 -22.69
CA LYS A 118 -6.15 -14.13 -22.34
C LYS A 118 -6.24 -13.25 -21.10
N ILE A 119 -5.29 -13.42 -20.19
CA ILE A 119 -5.06 -12.47 -19.10
C ILE A 119 -4.40 -11.22 -19.70
N PRO A 120 -4.88 -9.99 -19.40
CA PRO A 120 -4.25 -8.77 -19.87
C PRO A 120 -2.77 -8.69 -19.48
N ALA A 121 -1.92 -8.32 -20.43
CA ALA A 121 -0.50 -8.15 -20.19
C ALA A 121 -0.23 -6.96 -19.26
N MET A 122 0.86 -7.03 -18.51
CA MET A 122 1.34 -5.91 -17.71
C MET A 122 1.91 -4.82 -18.63
N TYR A 123 1.75 -3.57 -18.21
CA TYR A 123 2.31 -2.44 -18.93
C TYR A 123 3.80 -2.26 -18.59
N HIS A 124 4.68 -2.42 -19.57
CA HIS A 124 6.12 -2.21 -19.43
C HIS A 124 6.52 -0.84 -19.97
N GLY A 125 6.27 0.22 -19.18
CA GLY A 125 6.49 1.60 -19.64
C GLY A 125 7.92 1.91 -20.08
N LEU A 126 8.93 1.35 -19.40
CA LEU A 126 10.34 1.55 -19.75
C LEU A 126 10.75 0.90 -21.09
N SER A 127 9.91 0.02 -21.65
CA SER A 127 10.14 -0.54 -22.99
C SER A 127 9.81 0.44 -24.11
N ASP A 128 9.08 1.53 -23.83
CA ASP A 128 8.88 2.63 -24.78
C ASP A 128 10.05 3.65 -24.65
N PRO A 129 10.86 3.85 -25.70
CA PRO A 129 11.99 4.78 -25.67
C PRO A 129 11.61 6.21 -25.27
N LYS A 130 10.40 6.66 -25.62
CA LYS A 130 9.93 8.01 -25.25
C LYS A 130 9.69 8.12 -23.75
N ILE A 131 9.08 7.09 -23.16
CA ILE A 131 8.82 7.04 -21.72
C ILE A 131 10.14 6.90 -20.96
N ALA A 132 11.03 6.02 -21.40
CA ALA A 132 12.36 5.85 -20.80
C ALA A 132 13.17 7.15 -20.82
N TRP A 133 13.16 7.88 -21.95
CA TRP A 133 13.83 9.18 -22.06
C TRP A 133 13.22 10.23 -21.13
N SER A 134 11.89 10.28 -21.04
CA SER A 134 11.19 11.17 -20.11
C SER A 134 11.56 10.88 -18.66
N ALA A 135 11.54 9.59 -18.27
CA ALA A 135 11.92 9.16 -16.93
C ALA A 135 13.36 9.53 -16.59
N LEU A 136 14.31 9.31 -17.51
CA LEU A 136 15.71 9.66 -17.33
C LEU A 136 15.90 11.17 -17.15
N ARG A 137 15.22 11.99 -17.97
CA ARG A 137 15.30 13.45 -17.84
C ARG A 137 14.76 13.93 -16.50
N THR A 138 13.66 13.36 -16.03
CA THR A 138 13.08 13.72 -14.72
C THR A 138 13.99 13.30 -13.57
N ALA A 139 14.63 12.13 -13.66
CA ALA A 139 15.53 11.64 -12.60
C ALA A 139 16.85 12.43 -12.50
N LEU A 140 17.25 13.12 -13.57
CA LEU A 140 18.49 13.91 -13.63
C LEU A 140 18.26 15.43 -13.59
N ALA A 141 17.01 15.88 -13.46
CA ALA A 141 16.64 17.28 -13.30
C ALA A 141 16.66 17.67 -11.82
#